data_AF-A0A967D2K8-F1
#
_entry.id   AF-A0A967D2K8-F1
#
_cell.length_a   1.000
_cell.length_b   1.000
_cell.length_c   1.000
_cell.angle_alpha   90.00
_cell.angle_beta   90.00
_cell.angle_gamma   90.00
#
_symmetry.space_group_name_H-M   'P 1'
#
loop_
_entity.id
_entity.type
_entity.pdbx_description
1 polymer ?
#
loop_
_entity_poly.entity_id
_entity_poly.type
_entity_poly.pdbx_seq_one_letter_code
_entity_poly.pdbx_strand_id
1 'polypeptide(L)'
;MPSTMRPPSRRKASSMSSSGAIVARLNMPSTMRPPSRRKASSMSSSGASAGRRIRVRGDTPVRSRSSGHEASLPPSVVVIDAAPYDEAPMSERTTRTQIEANVDDLDPRIWPRVIEQLLAVGADDAWITPIVMKKGRPAFTLGVLCDNGVANEVRRVIFTETSSIGLRETIVTKHALPRSFTSVEVEGYPIAIKRADFDGTEVNRSVEWDDVVRVADALGMSANDVLMAALQAVREQQA
;
A
#
# COMPACT_ATOMS: atom_id res chain seq x y z
N MET A 1 -24.23 65.76 -34.69
CA MET A 1 -24.85 65.26 -35.94
C MET A 1 -23.86 64.36 -36.66
N PRO A 2 -24.34 63.30 -37.33
CA PRO A 2 -23.68 61.99 -37.41
C PRO A 2 -23.28 61.60 -38.85
N SER A 3 -22.46 60.56 -39.00
CA SER A 3 -22.35 59.78 -40.25
C SER A 3 -21.78 58.40 -39.91
N THR A 4 -22.65 57.40 -39.67
CA THR A 4 -23.02 56.27 -40.58
C THR A 4 -21.93 55.19 -40.70
N MET A 5 -22.16 53.97 -40.15
CA MET A 5 -22.68 52.77 -40.86
C MET A 5 -21.90 52.44 -42.15
N ARG A 6 -21.45 51.22 -42.48
CA ARG A 6 -21.85 49.83 -42.16
C ARG A 6 -20.75 48.86 -42.69
N PRO A 7 -20.79 47.54 -42.42
CA PRO A 7 -19.75 46.54 -42.70
C PRO A 7 -19.93 45.82 -44.05
N PRO A 8 -18.97 44.97 -44.46
CA PRO A 8 -19.28 43.55 -44.73
C PRO A 8 -18.09 42.63 -44.33
N SER A 9 -18.10 41.29 -44.27
CA SER A 9 -18.98 40.23 -44.74
C SER A 9 -18.68 38.94 -43.95
N ARG A 10 -19.70 38.08 -43.81
CA ARG A 10 -19.54 36.65 -43.52
C ARG A 10 -18.85 35.95 -44.69
N ARG A 11 -17.91 35.03 -44.42
CA ARG A 11 -17.76 33.81 -45.21
C ARG A 11 -17.71 32.56 -44.32
N LYS A 12 -18.38 31.54 -44.86
CA LYS A 12 -18.69 30.23 -44.27
C LYS A 12 -17.48 29.30 -44.24
N ALA A 13 -17.51 28.43 -43.24
CA ALA A 13 -17.11 27.03 -43.19
C ALA A 13 -16.21 26.44 -44.30
N SER A 14 -15.17 25.74 -43.86
CA SER A 14 -14.81 24.44 -44.42
C SER A 14 -14.07 23.61 -43.37
N SER A 15 -14.66 22.48 -43.04
CA SER A 15 -14.05 21.30 -42.43
C SER A 15 -12.78 20.88 -43.15
N MET A 16 -11.76 20.44 -42.41
CA MET A 16 -10.87 19.37 -42.86
C MET A 16 -10.23 18.67 -41.67
N SER A 17 -10.59 17.40 -41.56
CA SER A 17 -9.93 16.36 -40.79
C SER A 17 -8.57 16.07 -41.42
N SER A 18 -7.52 15.97 -40.60
CA SER A 18 -6.37 15.12 -40.93
C SER A 18 -5.65 14.67 -39.65
N SER A 19 -5.68 13.36 -39.45
CA SER A 19 -4.85 12.59 -38.53
C SER A 19 -3.38 12.96 -38.65
N GLY A 20 -2.74 13.25 -37.53
CA GLY A 20 -1.28 13.31 -37.38
C GLY A 20 -0.84 12.35 -36.28
N ALA A 21 -0.86 11.05 -36.56
CA ALA A 21 -0.25 10.05 -35.68
C ALA A 21 1.28 10.10 -35.87
N ILE A 22 1.99 10.65 -34.89
CA ILE A 22 3.45 10.59 -34.79
C ILE A 22 3.80 9.16 -34.34
N VAL A 23 4.33 8.36 -35.26
CA VAL A 23 4.88 7.03 -34.99
C VAL A 23 6.29 7.21 -34.41
N ALA A 24 6.41 7.10 -33.09
CA ALA A 24 7.71 6.95 -32.44
C ALA A 24 8.22 5.51 -32.69
N ARG A 25 9.25 5.36 -33.51
CA ARG A 25 9.99 4.11 -33.69
C ARG A 25 10.79 3.82 -32.42
N LEU A 26 10.35 2.85 -31.62
CA LEU A 26 11.16 2.26 -30.56
C LEU A 26 12.12 1.23 -31.17
N ASN A 27 13.41 1.51 -31.03
CA ASN A 27 14.51 0.60 -31.36
C ASN A 27 14.60 -0.46 -30.25
N MET A 28 14.24 -1.72 -30.56
CA MET A 28 14.37 -2.85 -29.63
C MET A 28 15.74 -3.51 -29.82
N PRO A 29 16.61 -3.60 -28.78
CA PRO A 29 17.83 -4.40 -28.88
C PRO A 29 17.54 -5.90 -28.80
N SER A 30 18.33 -6.64 -29.57
CA SER A 30 18.30 -8.09 -29.79
C SER A 30 18.33 -8.93 -28.52
N THR A 31 17.60 -10.04 -28.57
CA THR A 31 17.45 -11.09 -27.57
C THR A 31 18.78 -11.62 -27.01
N MET A 32 18.92 -11.54 -25.68
CA MET A 32 19.94 -12.26 -24.92
C MET A 32 19.63 -13.76 -24.90
N ARG A 33 20.60 -14.57 -25.32
CA ARG A 33 20.56 -16.04 -25.30
C ARG A 33 21.01 -16.55 -23.92
N PRO A 34 20.30 -17.50 -23.26
CA PRO A 34 20.70 -17.98 -21.94
C PRO A 34 21.95 -18.88 -22.01
N PRO A 35 22.82 -18.88 -20.99
CA PRO A 35 24.02 -19.72 -20.97
C PRO A 35 23.67 -21.19 -20.69
N SER A 36 24.43 -22.08 -21.33
CA SER A 36 24.30 -23.53 -21.26
C SER A 36 24.76 -24.11 -19.91
N ARG A 37 23.97 -25.04 -19.38
CA ARG A 37 24.31 -25.87 -18.20
C ARG A 37 25.63 -26.64 -18.45
N ARG A 38 26.66 -26.35 -17.66
CA ARG A 38 27.79 -27.27 -17.45
C ARG A 38 27.50 -28.20 -16.27
N LYS A 39 27.66 -29.50 -16.50
CA LYS A 39 27.65 -30.54 -15.47
C LYS A 39 28.87 -30.37 -14.56
N ALA A 40 28.66 -30.29 -13.25
CA ALA A 40 29.72 -30.45 -12.26
C ALA A 40 29.86 -31.93 -11.92
N SER A 41 31.00 -32.51 -12.30
CA SER A 41 31.45 -33.83 -11.87
C SER A 41 32.09 -33.76 -10.48
N SER A 42 31.83 -34.78 -9.68
CA SER A 42 32.42 -35.13 -8.40
C SER A 42 33.95 -35.08 -8.38
N MET A 43 34.53 -34.53 -7.31
CA MET A 43 35.82 -34.98 -6.77
C MET A 43 35.79 -34.89 -5.24
N SER A 44 36.07 -36.03 -4.62
CA SER A 44 36.43 -36.24 -3.23
C SER A 44 37.82 -35.67 -2.94
N SER A 45 38.03 -35.13 -1.74
CA SER A 45 39.31 -35.30 -1.05
C SER A 45 39.14 -35.10 0.46
N SER A 46 39.62 -36.10 1.17
CA SER A 46 39.89 -36.18 2.60
C SER A 46 41.00 -35.22 3.02
N GLY A 47 40.91 -34.66 4.22
CA GLY A 47 42.01 -33.95 4.86
C GLY A 47 41.68 -33.58 6.30
N ALA A 48 42.04 -34.45 7.23
CA ALA A 48 41.99 -34.20 8.67
C ALA A 48 43.21 -33.37 9.11
N SER A 49 43.04 -32.48 10.11
CA SER A 49 44.03 -32.23 11.18
C SER A 49 43.60 -31.09 12.12
N ALA A 50 43.54 -31.42 13.42
CA ALA A 50 43.85 -30.65 14.64
C ALA A 50 43.32 -29.19 14.77
N GLY A 51 42.56 -28.81 15.79
CA GLY A 51 42.57 -29.25 17.18
C GLY A 51 42.88 -28.06 18.08
N ARG A 52 41.85 -27.42 18.64
CA ARG A 52 42.01 -26.53 19.82
C ARG A 52 40.80 -26.71 20.75
N ARG A 53 41.00 -27.46 21.83
CA ARG A 53 40.01 -27.66 22.89
C ARG A 53 39.92 -26.39 23.75
N ILE A 54 38.76 -25.77 23.79
CA ILE A 54 38.40 -24.81 24.84
C ILE A 54 37.66 -25.61 25.92
N ARG A 55 38.25 -25.70 27.12
CA ARG A 55 37.59 -26.26 28.31
C ARG A 55 36.64 -25.20 28.85
N VAL A 56 35.34 -25.49 28.88
CA VAL A 56 34.37 -24.78 29.73
C VAL A 56 34.00 -25.73 30.86
N ARG A 57 34.34 -25.35 32.09
CA ARG A 57 33.88 -25.98 33.34
C ARG A 57 32.53 -25.37 33.70
N GLY A 58 31.55 -26.19 34.06
CA GLY A 58 30.35 -25.75 34.77
C GLY A 58 29.10 -26.54 34.39
N ASP A 59 29.00 -27.79 34.87
CA ASP A 59 27.72 -28.50 34.91
C ASP A 59 26.74 -27.71 35.78
N THR A 60 25.72 -27.14 35.16
CA THR A 60 24.50 -26.69 35.85
C THR A 60 23.34 -27.42 35.19
N PRO A 61 22.49 -28.15 35.94
CA PRO A 61 21.41 -28.89 35.32
C PRO A 61 20.38 -27.90 34.77
N VAL A 62 20.23 -27.88 33.44
CA VAL A 62 19.13 -27.19 32.78
C VAL A 62 17.85 -27.90 33.20
N ARG A 63 17.08 -27.27 34.10
CA ARG A 63 15.69 -27.64 34.35
C ARG A 63 14.94 -27.53 33.03
N SER A 64 14.50 -28.66 32.49
CA SER A 64 13.48 -28.68 31.44
C SER A 64 12.23 -28.01 31.99
N ARG A 65 12.00 -26.74 31.64
CA ARG A 65 10.66 -26.16 31.74
C ARG A 65 9.85 -26.79 30.62
N SER A 66 9.08 -27.81 30.95
CA SER A 66 7.91 -28.18 30.17
C SER A 66 6.93 -27.02 30.26
N SER A 67 7.07 -26.03 29.38
CA SER A 67 5.96 -25.14 29.08
C SER A 67 4.92 -25.98 28.36
N GLY A 68 3.96 -26.49 29.12
CA GLY A 68 2.70 -26.95 28.54
C GLY A 68 2.13 -25.77 27.77
N HIS A 69 2.26 -25.79 26.44
CA HIS A 69 1.25 -25.16 25.61
C HIS A 69 0.03 -26.05 25.78
N GLU A 70 -0.79 -25.73 26.77
CA GLU A 70 -2.18 -26.12 26.74
C GLU A 70 -2.70 -25.62 25.40
N ALA A 71 -3.10 -26.56 24.54
CA ALA A 71 -3.62 -26.23 23.23
C ALA A 71 -4.86 -25.36 23.47
N SER A 72 -4.71 -24.04 23.29
CA SER A 72 -5.83 -23.12 23.28
C SER A 72 -6.84 -23.71 22.31
N LEU A 73 -8.06 -23.93 22.80
CA LEU A 73 -9.15 -24.35 21.94
C LEU A 73 -9.22 -23.37 20.76
N PRO A 74 -9.50 -23.87 19.54
CA PRO A 74 -9.70 -22.96 18.42
C PRO A 74 -10.79 -21.98 18.80
N PRO A 75 -10.62 -20.69 18.49
CA PRO A 75 -11.58 -19.69 18.91
C PRO A 75 -12.97 -20.06 18.39
N SER A 76 -13.97 -19.91 19.25
CA SER A 76 -15.36 -20.10 18.85
C SER A 76 -15.73 -19.02 17.82
N VAL A 77 -16.15 -19.49 16.66
CA VAL A 77 -16.60 -18.65 15.55
C VAL A 77 -18.10 -18.83 15.43
N VAL A 78 -18.84 -17.72 15.45
CA VAL A 78 -20.27 -17.70 15.17
C VAL A 78 -20.48 -16.82 13.95
N VAL A 79 -21.08 -17.39 12.91
CA VAL A 79 -21.47 -16.63 11.72
C VAL A 79 -22.79 -15.94 12.00
N ILE A 80 -22.76 -14.61 12.17
CA ILE A 80 -23.97 -13.78 12.25
C ILE A 80 -23.96 -12.84 11.06
N ASP A 81 -25.05 -12.82 10.27
CA ASP A 81 -25.30 -11.78 9.26
C ASP A 81 -25.54 -10.46 10.00
N ALA A 82 -24.47 -9.70 10.24
CA ALA A 82 -24.61 -8.35 10.75
C ALA A 82 -24.89 -7.39 9.59
N ALA A 83 -25.79 -6.44 9.84
CA ALA A 83 -26.21 -5.43 8.89
C ALA A 83 -25.01 -4.64 8.33
N PRO A 84 -25.08 -4.20 7.06
CA PRO A 84 -23.98 -3.50 6.39
C PRO A 84 -23.58 -2.24 7.15
N TYR A 85 -22.25 -2.02 7.24
CA TYR A 85 -21.69 -0.73 7.59
C TYR A 85 -21.81 0.20 6.37
N ASP A 86 -22.65 1.22 6.47
CA ASP A 86 -22.87 2.21 5.41
C ASP A 86 -21.72 3.22 5.36
N GLU A 87 -20.75 3.00 4.47
CA GLU A 87 -19.98 4.09 3.90
C GLU A 87 -20.60 4.54 2.57
N ALA A 88 -20.63 5.86 2.35
CA ALA A 88 -21.16 6.43 1.12
C ALA A 88 -20.45 5.83 -0.12
N PRO A 89 -21.19 5.51 -1.20
CA PRO A 89 -20.61 4.93 -2.41
C PRO A 89 -19.57 5.87 -2.99
N MET A 90 -18.31 5.46 -2.95
CA MET A 90 -17.21 6.20 -3.53
C MET A 90 -17.32 6.11 -5.06
N SER A 91 -17.38 7.26 -5.75
CA SER A 91 -17.53 7.26 -7.20
C SER A 91 -16.34 6.56 -7.86
N GLU A 92 -16.62 5.69 -8.82
CA GLU A 92 -15.65 4.80 -9.47
C GLU A 92 -14.43 5.53 -10.08
N ARG A 93 -14.60 6.80 -10.45
CA ARG A 93 -13.57 7.65 -11.04
C ARG A 93 -13.56 9.02 -10.35
N THR A 94 -12.45 9.36 -9.71
CA THR A 94 -12.23 10.67 -9.07
C THR A 94 -10.95 11.32 -9.55
N THR A 95 -10.94 12.65 -9.58
CA THR A 95 -9.72 13.44 -9.80
C THR A 95 -9.04 13.66 -8.45
N ARG A 96 -7.73 13.40 -8.38
CA ARG A 96 -6.91 13.60 -7.19
C ARG A 96 -5.64 14.38 -7.53
N THR A 97 -4.99 14.94 -6.52
CA THR A 97 -3.66 15.54 -6.65
C THR A 97 -2.65 14.63 -5.98
N GLN A 98 -1.62 14.24 -6.74
CA GLN A 98 -0.41 13.62 -6.19
C GLN A 98 0.64 14.69 -5.97
N ILE A 99 1.06 14.88 -4.72
CA ILE A 99 2.05 15.87 -4.28
C ILE A 99 3.32 15.13 -3.89
N GLU A 100 4.47 15.62 -4.36
CA GLU A 100 5.76 14.99 -4.06
C GLU A 100 6.84 16.00 -3.67
N ALA A 101 7.70 15.61 -2.74
CA ALA A 101 8.88 16.36 -2.31
C ALA A 101 10.07 15.41 -2.10
N ASN A 102 11.28 15.84 -2.47
CA ASN A 102 12.50 15.06 -2.21
C ASN A 102 13.23 15.68 -1.03
N VAL A 103 13.60 14.86 -0.04
CA VAL A 103 14.14 15.30 1.25
C VAL A 103 15.36 14.45 1.61
N ASP A 104 16.53 15.08 1.75
CA ASP A 104 17.83 14.42 1.99
C ASP A 104 18.47 14.76 3.35
N ASP A 105 17.87 15.65 4.13
CA ASP A 105 18.43 16.22 5.36
C ASP A 105 17.48 16.15 6.58
N LEU A 106 16.45 15.29 6.51
CA LEU A 106 15.52 15.03 7.62
C LEU A 106 15.95 13.80 8.43
N ASP A 107 15.78 13.84 9.76
CA ASP A 107 15.99 12.66 10.62
C ASP A 107 14.98 11.55 10.26
N PRO A 108 15.43 10.33 9.91
CA PRO A 108 14.53 9.26 9.47
C PRO A 108 13.45 8.86 10.48
N ARG A 109 13.65 9.14 11.78
CA ARG A 109 12.68 8.83 12.84
C ARG A 109 11.45 9.75 12.81
N ILE A 110 11.51 10.85 12.04
CA ILE A 110 10.42 11.82 11.94
C ILE A 110 9.35 11.37 10.92
N TRP A 111 9.70 10.51 9.96
CA TRP A 111 8.79 10.10 8.89
C TRP A 111 7.44 9.53 9.34
N PRO A 112 7.35 8.66 10.37
CA PRO A 112 6.06 8.17 10.85
C PRO A 112 5.12 9.31 11.24
N ARG A 113 5.62 10.30 11.99
CA ARG A 113 4.85 11.48 12.40
C ARG A 113 4.43 12.35 11.20
N VAL A 114 5.27 12.48 10.18
CA VAL A 114 4.92 13.22 8.96
C VAL A 114 3.76 12.52 8.24
N ILE A 115 3.84 11.21 8.07
CA ILE A 115 2.79 10.40 7.45
C ILE A 115 1.48 10.50 8.24
N GLU A 116 1.53 10.33 9.56
CA GLU A 116 0.36 10.47 10.45
C GLU A 116 -0.31 11.84 10.31
N GLN A 117 0.45 12.93 10.28
CA GLN A 117 -0.11 14.28 10.13
C GLN A 117 -0.72 14.52 8.75
N LEU A 118 -0.14 13.95 7.69
CA LEU A 118 -0.70 14.02 6.34
C LEU A 118 -2.04 13.28 6.25
N LEU A 119 -2.11 12.08 6.83
CA LEU A 119 -3.36 11.32 6.90
C LEU A 119 -4.40 12.04 7.77
N ALA A 120 -3.99 12.65 8.89
CA ALA A 120 -4.88 13.39 9.79
C ALA A 120 -5.53 14.62 9.15
N VAL A 121 -4.88 15.27 8.18
CA VAL A 121 -5.48 16.39 7.42
C VAL A 121 -6.35 15.93 6.24
N GLY A 122 -6.54 14.61 6.07
CA GLY A 122 -7.43 14.05 5.06
C GLY A 122 -6.75 13.66 3.74
N ALA A 123 -5.44 13.45 3.73
CA ALA A 123 -4.81 12.78 2.59
C ALA A 123 -5.43 11.38 2.40
N ASP A 124 -5.65 10.98 1.14
CA ASP A 124 -6.10 9.63 0.79
C ASP A 124 -5.01 8.60 1.12
N ASP A 125 -3.73 8.97 0.92
CA ASP A 125 -2.56 8.13 1.19
C ASP A 125 -1.29 8.99 1.32
N ALA A 126 -0.28 8.50 2.04
CA ALA A 126 1.03 9.12 2.19
C ALA A 126 2.14 8.06 2.38
N TRP A 127 3.24 8.19 1.65
CA TRP A 127 4.33 7.21 1.65
C TRP A 127 5.70 7.86 1.39
N ILE A 128 6.77 7.10 1.63
CA ILE A 128 8.13 7.50 1.28
C ILE A 128 8.81 6.45 0.38
N THR A 129 9.56 6.91 -0.60
CA THR A 129 10.37 6.07 -1.49
C THR A 129 11.85 6.42 -1.35
N PRO A 130 12.74 5.48 -0.98
CA PRO A 130 14.17 5.77 -0.89
C PRO A 130 14.76 6.07 -2.27
N ILE A 131 15.59 7.11 -2.35
CA ILE A 131 16.28 7.55 -3.57
C ILE A 131 17.73 7.94 -3.25
N VAL A 132 18.54 8.10 -4.31
CA VAL A 132 19.88 8.71 -4.21
C VAL A 132 19.88 9.99 -5.03
N MET A 133 20.24 11.10 -4.40
CA MET A 133 20.30 12.43 -5.00
C MET A 133 21.73 12.80 -5.43
N LYS A 134 21.88 13.98 -6.05
CA LYS A 134 23.19 14.53 -6.45
C LYS A 134 24.19 14.49 -5.30
N LYS A 135 25.48 14.35 -5.62
CA LYS A 135 26.56 14.17 -4.64
C LYS A 135 26.45 12.87 -3.82
N GLY A 136 25.69 11.88 -4.31
CA GLY A 136 25.56 10.56 -3.69
C GLY A 136 24.77 10.55 -2.38
N ARG A 137 23.91 11.55 -2.17
CA ARG A 137 23.17 11.72 -0.91
C ARG A 137 21.98 10.75 -0.84
N PRO A 138 21.88 9.89 0.17
CA PRO A 138 20.66 9.14 0.44
C PRO A 138 19.53 10.12 0.79
N ALA A 139 18.35 9.87 0.27
CA ALA A 139 17.18 10.74 0.48
C ALA A 139 15.88 9.93 0.37
N PHE A 140 14.76 10.57 0.66
CA PHE A 140 13.43 10.03 0.42
C PHE A 140 12.63 10.97 -0.49
N THR A 141 11.88 10.39 -1.42
CA THR A 141 10.73 11.07 -2.02
C THR A 141 9.53 10.84 -1.12
N LEU A 142 8.99 11.90 -0.52
CA LEU A 142 7.66 11.91 0.07
C LEU A 142 6.64 11.98 -1.07
N GLY A 143 5.68 11.06 -1.08
CA GLY A 143 4.52 11.08 -1.96
C GLY A 143 3.23 11.15 -1.15
N VAL A 144 2.29 11.97 -1.59
CA VAL A 144 0.98 12.15 -0.95
C VAL A 144 -0.10 12.17 -2.03
N LEU A 145 -1.14 11.37 -1.86
CA LEU A 145 -2.34 11.41 -2.70
C LEU A 145 -3.47 12.06 -1.91
N CYS A 146 -4.13 13.05 -2.49
CA CYS A 146 -5.19 13.77 -1.77
C CYS A 146 -6.26 14.34 -2.69
N ASP A 147 -7.43 14.62 -2.12
CA ASP A 147 -8.45 15.41 -2.80
C ASP A 147 -8.03 16.88 -2.94
N ASN A 148 -8.53 17.55 -3.98
CA ASN A 148 -8.24 18.96 -4.21
C ASN A 148 -8.68 19.86 -3.06
N GLY A 149 -9.73 19.50 -2.32
CA GLY A 149 -10.23 20.24 -1.17
C GLY A 149 -9.25 20.30 0.01
N VAL A 150 -8.38 19.29 0.17
CA VAL A 150 -7.40 19.22 1.27
C VAL A 150 -5.96 19.50 0.82
N ALA A 151 -5.72 19.69 -0.48
CA ALA A 151 -4.37 19.85 -1.03
C ALA A 151 -3.59 21.01 -0.39
N ASN A 152 -4.25 22.10 0.00
CA ASN A 152 -3.59 23.21 0.70
C ASN A 152 -3.08 22.84 2.10
N GLU A 153 -3.85 22.06 2.86
CA GLU A 153 -3.42 21.57 4.17
C GLU A 153 -2.27 20.55 4.03
N VAL A 154 -2.33 19.68 3.02
CA VAL A 154 -1.23 18.77 2.69
C VAL A 154 0.05 19.55 2.41
N ARG A 155 0.01 20.58 1.54
CA ARG A 155 1.17 21.45 1.27
C ARG A 155 1.72 22.07 2.56
N ARG A 156 0.83 22.58 3.41
CA ARG A 156 1.22 23.19 4.70
C ARG A 156 1.98 22.18 5.56
N VAL A 157 1.46 20.97 5.74
CA VAL A 157 2.13 19.92 6.52
C VAL A 157 3.50 19.58 5.93
N ILE A 158 3.61 19.44 4.61
CA ILE A 158 4.91 19.17 3.96
C ILE A 158 5.92 20.28 4.28
N PHE A 159 5.53 21.55 4.20
CA PHE A 159 6.43 22.67 4.46
C PHE A 159 6.76 22.88 5.94
N THR A 160 5.89 22.48 6.86
CA THR A 160 6.13 22.69 8.31
C THR A 160 6.79 21.51 8.99
N GLU A 161 6.56 20.29 8.52
CA GLU A 161 7.04 19.06 9.16
C GLU A 161 8.25 18.44 8.44
N THR A 162 8.66 18.98 7.29
CA THR A 162 9.85 18.54 6.56
C THR A 162 10.80 19.71 6.30
N SER A 163 12.02 19.41 5.90
CA SER A 163 13.01 20.40 5.43
C SER A 163 12.82 20.80 3.96
N SER A 164 11.77 20.31 3.29
CA SER A 164 11.57 20.59 1.87
C SER A 164 11.30 22.09 1.63
N ILE A 165 12.03 22.66 0.69
CA ILE A 165 11.84 24.06 0.25
C ILE A 165 10.92 24.17 -0.98
N GLY A 166 10.41 23.04 -1.47
CA GLY A 166 9.54 22.99 -2.64
C GLY A 166 8.85 21.64 -2.80
N LEU A 167 7.81 21.60 -3.63
CA LEU A 167 7.09 20.39 -3.97
C LEU A 167 6.64 20.46 -5.43
N ARG A 168 6.31 19.29 -5.98
CA ARG A 168 5.76 19.14 -7.34
C ARG A 168 4.44 18.40 -7.25
N GLU A 169 3.57 18.65 -8.21
CA GLU A 169 2.22 18.11 -8.18
C GLU A 169 1.76 17.66 -9.55
N THR A 170 1.00 16.57 -9.57
CA THR A 170 0.35 16.07 -10.76
C THR A 170 -1.10 15.77 -10.45
N ILE A 171 -2.00 16.23 -11.33
CA ILE A 171 -3.40 15.82 -11.29
C ILE A 171 -3.49 14.41 -11.86
N VAL A 172 -4.03 13.49 -11.07
CA VAL A 172 -4.19 12.08 -11.44
C VAL A 172 -5.67 11.72 -11.45
N THR A 173 -6.02 10.74 -12.29
CA THR A 173 -7.32 10.08 -12.18
C THR A 173 -7.16 8.85 -11.29
N LYS A 174 -7.93 8.80 -10.21
CA LYS A 174 -8.06 7.62 -9.35
C LYS A 174 -9.28 6.81 -9.79
N HIS A 175 -9.05 5.52 -10.03
CA HIS A 175 -10.08 4.52 -10.23
C HIS A 175 -10.23 3.70 -8.96
N ALA A 176 -11.39 3.77 -8.31
CA ALA A 176 -11.67 3.02 -7.10
C ALA A 176 -12.85 2.08 -7.35
N LEU A 177 -12.76 0.85 -6.87
CA LEU A 177 -13.90 -0.06 -6.92
C LEU A 177 -14.94 0.34 -5.86
N PRO A 178 -16.25 0.21 -6.15
CA PRO A 178 -17.27 0.20 -5.12
C PRO A 178 -16.89 -0.82 -4.05
N ARG A 179 -16.96 -0.38 -2.80
CA ARG A 179 -16.65 -1.22 -1.64
C ARG A 179 -17.85 -1.30 -0.73
N SER A 180 -18.04 -2.46 -0.14
CA SER A 180 -19.03 -2.71 0.91
C SER A 180 -18.37 -3.43 2.07
N PHE A 181 -19.01 -3.36 3.23
CA PHE A 181 -18.53 -4.02 4.43
C PHE A 181 -19.60 -4.97 4.94
N THR A 182 -19.19 -6.20 5.21
CA THR A 182 -19.93 -7.17 6.02
C THR A 182 -19.12 -7.45 7.29
N SER A 183 -19.57 -8.35 8.17
CA SER A 183 -18.75 -8.76 9.31
C SER A 183 -18.83 -10.26 9.58
N VAL A 184 -17.85 -10.74 10.32
CA VAL A 184 -17.84 -12.05 10.98
C VAL A 184 -17.64 -11.84 12.48
N GLU A 185 -18.00 -12.82 13.30
CA GLU A 185 -17.66 -12.78 14.73
C GLU A 185 -16.56 -13.78 15.08
N VAL A 186 -15.61 -13.33 15.89
CA VAL A 186 -14.60 -14.16 16.54
C VAL A 186 -14.77 -13.98 18.04
N GLU A 187 -15.15 -15.04 18.75
CA GLU A 187 -15.42 -15.02 20.20
C GLU A 187 -16.43 -13.94 20.63
N GLY A 188 -17.44 -13.70 19.79
CA GLY A 188 -18.47 -12.68 20.00
C GLY A 188 -18.02 -11.24 19.71
N TYR A 189 -16.83 -11.04 19.15
CA TYR A 189 -16.38 -9.73 18.69
C TYR A 189 -16.56 -9.60 17.17
N PRO A 190 -17.22 -8.53 16.69
CA PRO A 190 -17.36 -8.30 15.26
C PRO A 190 -16.02 -7.87 14.66
N ILE A 191 -15.73 -8.43 13.49
CA ILE A 191 -14.59 -8.07 12.64
C ILE A 191 -15.13 -7.76 11.24
N ALA A 192 -14.87 -6.55 10.77
CA ALA A 192 -15.32 -6.10 9.45
C ALA A 192 -14.58 -6.84 8.32
N ILE A 193 -15.35 -7.14 7.28
CA ILE A 193 -14.91 -7.77 6.04
C ILE A 193 -15.15 -6.79 4.91
N LYS A 194 -14.06 -6.26 4.35
CA LYS A 194 -14.10 -5.37 3.19
C LYS A 194 -14.23 -6.17 1.92
N ARG A 195 -15.25 -5.84 1.14
CA ARG A 195 -15.57 -6.41 -0.16
C ARG A 195 -15.38 -5.34 -1.22
N ALA A 196 -14.85 -5.70 -2.38
CA ALA A 196 -14.75 -4.81 -3.53
C ALA A 196 -15.30 -5.48 -4.79
N ASP A 197 -16.15 -4.75 -5.51
CA ASP A 197 -16.86 -5.24 -6.68
C ASP A 197 -16.32 -4.58 -7.96
N PHE A 198 -16.13 -5.38 -9.01
CA PHE A 198 -15.81 -4.90 -10.36
C PHE A 198 -16.89 -5.42 -11.31
N ASP A 199 -17.59 -4.51 -12.00
CA ASP A 199 -18.72 -4.82 -12.88
C ASP A 199 -19.77 -5.73 -12.22
N GLY A 200 -20.10 -5.45 -10.95
CA GLY A 200 -21.07 -6.21 -10.16
C GLY A 200 -20.60 -7.60 -9.70
N THR A 201 -19.34 -7.94 -9.95
CA THR A 201 -18.71 -9.18 -9.47
C THR A 201 -17.73 -8.87 -8.35
N GLU A 202 -17.89 -9.54 -7.20
CA GLU A 202 -16.90 -9.44 -6.12
C GLU A 202 -15.54 -9.97 -6.59
N VAL A 203 -14.52 -9.10 -6.56
CA VAL A 203 -13.14 -9.44 -6.97
C VAL A 203 -12.16 -9.41 -5.80
N ASN A 204 -12.55 -8.82 -4.68
CA ASN A 204 -11.75 -8.81 -3.46
C ASN A 204 -12.62 -8.95 -2.23
N ARG A 205 -12.15 -9.75 -1.27
CA ARG A 205 -12.69 -9.88 0.07
C ARG A 205 -11.52 -9.97 1.04
N SER A 206 -11.48 -9.10 2.03
CA SER A 206 -10.38 -9.01 2.99
C SER A 206 -10.89 -8.70 4.39
N VAL A 207 -10.22 -9.25 5.40
CA VAL A 207 -10.48 -8.96 6.80
C VAL A 207 -9.85 -7.61 7.15
N GLU A 208 -10.57 -6.73 7.84
CA GLU A 208 -10.03 -5.46 8.31
C GLU A 208 -9.05 -5.65 9.46
N TRP A 209 -7.83 -5.14 9.28
CA TRP A 209 -6.72 -5.40 10.19
C TRP A 209 -6.87 -4.66 11.52
N ASP A 210 -7.41 -3.44 11.51
CA ASP A 210 -7.60 -2.67 12.74
C ASP A 210 -8.59 -3.36 13.70
N ASP A 211 -9.60 -4.03 13.15
CA ASP A 211 -10.50 -4.88 13.94
C ASP A 211 -9.81 -6.13 14.46
N VAL A 212 -8.94 -6.77 13.67
CA VAL A 212 -8.13 -7.91 14.13
C VAL A 212 -7.26 -7.51 15.32
N VAL A 213 -6.58 -6.36 15.24
CA VAL A 213 -5.74 -5.86 16.34
C VAL A 213 -6.60 -5.55 17.56
N ARG A 214 -7.69 -4.80 17.39
CA ARG A 214 -8.62 -4.45 18.48
C ARG A 214 -9.17 -5.69 19.19
N VAL A 215 -9.55 -6.73 18.43
CA VAL A 215 -10.10 -7.97 18.99
C VAL A 215 -9.00 -8.81 19.64
N ALA A 216 -7.80 -8.87 19.05
CA ALA A 216 -6.65 -9.54 19.66
C ALA A 216 -6.31 -8.95 21.04
N ASP A 217 -6.28 -7.62 21.14
CA ASP A 217 -6.04 -6.91 22.40
C ASP A 217 -7.15 -7.19 23.43
N ALA A 218 -8.42 -7.19 23.00
CA ALA A 218 -9.57 -7.45 23.87
C ALA A 218 -9.60 -8.89 24.42
N LEU A 219 -9.17 -9.86 23.61
CA LEU A 219 -9.17 -11.28 23.96
C LEU A 219 -7.86 -11.75 24.61
N GLY A 220 -6.80 -10.95 24.58
CA GLY A 220 -5.46 -11.38 24.97
C GLY A 220 -4.88 -12.45 24.05
N MET A 221 -5.31 -12.47 22.78
CA MET A 221 -4.88 -13.42 21.76
C MET A 221 -3.82 -12.80 20.83
N SER A 222 -3.16 -13.64 20.02
CA SER A 222 -2.33 -13.10 18.94
C SER A 222 -3.20 -12.59 17.78
N ALA A 223 -2.81 -11.46 17.18
CA ALA A 223 -3.49 -10.93 15.98
C ALA A 223 -3.52 -11.96 14.84
N ASN A 224 -2.52 -12.84 14.76
CA ASN A 224 -2.49 -13.91 13.76
C ASN A 224 -3.59 -14.95 14.01
N ASP A 225 -3.82 -15.35 15.26
CA ASP A 225 -4.87 -16.33 15.59
C ASP A 225 -6.26 -15.75 15.33
N VAL A 226 -6.48 -14.47 15.68
CA VAL A 226 -7.73 -13.75 15.38
C VAL A 226 -7.95 -13.63 13.87
N LEU A 227 -6.91 -13.28 13.10
CA LEU A 227 -6.99 -13.22 11.64
C LEU A 227 -7.37 -14.58 11.03
N MET A 228 -6.74 -15.66 11.51
CA MET A 228 -7.02 -17.02 11.01
C MET A 228 -8.46 -17.45 11.33
N ALA A 229 -8.97 -17.12 12.52
CA ALA A 229 -10.34 -17.37 12.91
C ALA A 229 -11.34 -16.60 12.02
N ALA A 230 -11.08 -15.31 11.79
CA ALA A 230 -11.89 -14.47 10.92
C ALA A 230 -11.90 -15.00 9.49
N LEU A 231 -10.75 -15.39 8.94
CA LEU A 231 -10.64 -15.98 7.60
C LEU A 231 -11.41 -17.30 7.48
N GLN A 232 -11.42 -18.11 8.54
CA GLN A 232 -12.21 -19.35 8.56
C GLN A 232 -13.71 -19.05 8.56
N ALA A 233 -14.16 -18.10 9.39
CA ALA A 233 -15.55 -17.62 9.43
C ALA A 233 -16.03 -17.12 8.06
N VAL A 234 -15.17 -16.35 7.36
CA VAL A 234 -15.47 -15.84 6.02
C VAL A 234 -15.66 -16.97 5.00
N ARG A 235 -14.90 -18.06 5.11
CA ARG A 235 -15.04 -19.21 4.20
C ARG A 235 -16.34 -19.97 4.46
N GLU A 236 -16.74 -20.10 5.71
CA GLU A 236 -17.98 -20.76 6.09
C GLU A 236 -19.22 -19.97 5.63
N GLN A 237 -19.16 -18.64 5.61
CA GLN A 237 -20.19 -17.80 4.99
C GLN A 237 -20.35 -18.01 3.46
N GLN A 238 -19.35 -18.59 2.79
CA GLN A 238 -19.37 -18.83 1.35
C GLN A 238 -19.86 -20.24 0.96
N ALA A 239 -19.96 -21.16 1.92
CA ALA A 239 -20.34 -22.56 1.70
C ALA A 239 -21.86 -22.76 1.83
#